data_AF-A0A7L3H530-F1
#
_entry.id   AF-A0A7L3H530-F1
#
_cell.length_a   1.000
_cell.length_b   1.000
_cell.length_c   1.000
_cell.angle_alpha   90.00
_cell.angle_beta   90.00
_cell.angle_gamma   90.00
#
_symmetry.space_group_name_H-M   'P 1'
#
loop_
_entity.id
_entity.type
_entity.pdbx_description
1 polymer ?
#
loop_
_entity_poly.entity_id
_entity_poly.type
_entity_poly.pdbx_seq_one_letter_code
_entity_poly.pdbx_strand_id
1 'polypeptide(L)'
;RYGFVIAVTTIDNIGAGVIQPGRGFVLYPVRYKAIVFRPFKGEVVDAVVTQVNKVGLFTEIGPMSCFISRHSIPSEMEFDPNSNPPCYKTVDE
;
A
#
# COMPACT_ATOMS: atom_id res chain seq x y z
N ARG A 1 -8.45 -7.75 -7.39
CA ARG A 1 -8.67 -7.40 -8.81
C ARG A 1 -8.47 -5.90 -9.09
N TYR A 2 -8.90 -4.98 -8.21
CA TYR A 2 -8.84 -3.53 -8.48
C TYR A 2 -7.78 -2.73 -7.67
N GLY A 3 -7.26 -3.28 -6.57
CA GLY A 3 -6.29 -2.57 -5.72
C GLY A 3 -6.96 -1.70 -4.65
N PHE A 4 -6.22 -0.76 -4.09
CA PHE A 4 -6.70 0.23 -3.13
C PHE A 4 -7.43 1.35 -3.87
N VAL A 5 -8.69 1.62 -3.53
CA VAL A 5 -9.41 2.79 -4.06
C VAL A 5 -8.97 4.02 -3.28
N ILE A 6 -8.28 4.95 -3.95
CA ILE A 6 -7.74 6.16 -3.32
C ILE A 6 -8.82 7.24 -3.26
N ALA A 7 -9.48 7.49 -4.39
CA ALA A 7 -10.53 8.50 -4.48
C ALA A 7 -11.46 8.22 -5.66
N VAL A 8 -12.75 8.48 -5.46
CA VAL A 8 -13.72 8.59 -6.56
C VAL A 8 -13.52 9.95 -7.20
N THR A 9 -13.36 9.97 -8.53
CA THR A 9 -13.11 11.21 -9.27
C THR A 9 -14.37 11.73 -9.95
N THR A 10 -15.22 10.84 -10.45
CA THR A 10 -16.42 11.22 -11.19
C THR A 10 -17.49 10.16 -11.03
N ILE A 11 -18.74 10.59 -10.83
CA ILE A 11 -19.91 9.71 -10.90
C ILE A 11 -20.45 9.80 -12.32
N ASP A 12 -20.32 8.71 -13.07
CA ASP A 12 -20.69 8.67 -14.48
C ASP A 12 -22.20 8.41 -14.65
N ASN A 13 -22.80 7.59 -13.77
CA ASN A 13 -24.21 7.25 -13.87
C ASN A 13 -24.79 6.79 -12.53
N ILE A 14 -26.03 7.20 -12.26
CA ILE A 14 -26.87 6.68 -11.18
C ILE A 14 -28.07 5.99 -11.84
N GLY A 15 -28.17 4.67 -11.68
CA GLY A 15 -29.24 3.87 -12.27
C GLY A 15 -30.56 3.97 -11.50
N ALA A 16 -31.59 3.25 -11.96
CA ALA A 16 -32.89 3.24 -11.30
C ALA A 16 -32.80 2.62 -9.90
N GLY A 17 -33.43 3.28 -8.93
CA GLY A 17 -33.49 2.84 -7.54
C GLY A 17 -34.45 1.68 -7.33
N VAL A 18 -34.06 0.71 -6.50
CA VAL A 18 -34.91 -0.41 -6.09
C VAL A 18 -35.27 -0.24 -4.62
N ILE A 19 -36.57 -0.10 -4.32
CA ILE A 19 -37.07 0.00 -2.95
C ILE A 19 -36.79 -1.31 -2.21
N GLN A 20 -36.16 -1.22 -1.04
CA GLN A 20 -35.89 -2.38 -0.21
C GLN A 20 -37.13 -2.79 0.57
N PRO A 21 -37.63 -4.04 0.40
CA PRO A 21 -38.82 -4.51 1.11
C PRO A 21 -38.65 -4.39 2.62
N GLY A 22 -39.66 -3.80 3.28
CA GLY A 22 -39.74 -3.72 4.74
C GLY A 22 -38.74 -2.77 5.42
N ARG A 23 -37.92 -2.01 4.69
CA ARG A 23 -36.89 -1.14 5.30
C ARG A 23 -36.93 0.33 4.90
N GLY A 24 -37.87 0.78 4.06
CA GLY A 24 -38.01 2.19 3.66
C GLY A 24 -36.83 2.80 2.87
N PHE A 25 -35.69 2.10 2.77
CA PHE A 25 -34.53 2.49 1.99
C PHE A 25 -34.68 2.14 0.51
N VAL A 26 -33.91 2.83 -0.35
CA VAL A 26 -33.84 2.58 -1.79
C VAL A 26 -32.38 2.35 -2.18
N LEU A 27 -32.12 1.30 -2.95
CA LEU A 27 -30.79 0.93 -3.43
C LEU A 27 -30.58 1.43 -4.86
N TYR A 28 -29.52 2.23 -5.09
CA TYR A 28 -29.17 2.75 -6.40
C TYR A 28 -27.85 2.13 -6.89
N PRO A 29 -27.81 1.50 -8.07
CA PRO A 29 -26.55 1.11 -8.69
C PRO A 29 -25.85 2.35 -9.26
N VAL A 30 -24.60 2.59 -8.85
CA VAL A 30 -23.80 3.76 -9.26
C VAL A 30 -22.57 3.31 -10.04
N ARG A 31 -22.38 3.89 -11.23
CA ARG A 31 -21.14 3.77 -12.01
C ARG A 31 -20.30 5.02 -11.76
N TYR A 32 -19.04 4.82 -11.40
CA TYR A 32 -18.11 5.90 -11.11
C TYR A 32 -16.71 5.54 -11.59
N LYS A 33 -15.88 6.57 -11.80
CA LYS A 33 -14.44 6.47 -12.00
C LYS A 33 -13.73 6.70 -10.69
N ALA A 34 -12.64 5.97 -10.48
CA ALA A 34 -11.80 6.14 -9.31
C ALA A 34 -10.32 6.01 -9.67
N ILE A 35 -9.50 6.72 -8.92
CA ILE A 35 -8.06 6.50 -8.87
C ILE A 35 -7.82 5.30 -7.96
N VAL A 36 -7.09 4.32 -8.46
CA VAL A 36 -6.76 3.10 -7.74
C VAL A 36 -5.24 2.89 -7.71
N PHE A 37 -4.73 2.43 -6.58
CA PHE A 37 -3.35 1.97 -6.44
C PHE A 37 -3.31 0.44 -6.46
N ARG A 38 -2.63 -0.14 -7.44
CA ARG A 38 -2.52 -1.59 -7.61
C ARG A 38 -1.08 -1.99 -7.94
N PRO A 39 -0.33 -2.55 -6.98
CA PRO A 39 1.04 -3.00 -7.23
C PRO A 39 1.08 -4.24 -8.13
N PHE A 40 2.18 -4.40 -8.87
CA PHE A 40 2.46 -5.57 -9.72
C PHE A 40 3.72 -6.31 -9.27
N LYS A 41 3.76 -7.62 -9.54
CA LYS A 41 4.97 -8.44 -9.25
C LYS A 41 6.11 -7.98 -10.16
N GLY A 42 7.24 -7.62 -9.55
CA GLY A 42 8.42 -7.12 -10.27
C GLY A 42 8.36 -5.63 -10.62
N GLU A 43 7.34 -4.92 -10.17
CA GLU A 43 7.29 -3.46 -10.28
C GLU A 43 8.33 -2.83 -9.33
N VAL A 44 9.06 -1.85 -9.84
CA VAL A 44 9.99 -1.04 -9.04
C VAL A 44 9.27 0.24 -8.67
N VAL A 45 9.19 0.52 -7.38
CA VAL A 45 8.48 1.67 -6.81
C VAL A 45 9.29 2.28 -5.68
N ASP A 46 9.14 3.59 -5.50
CA ASP A 46 9.69 4.27 -4.34
C ASP A 46 8.88 3.95 -3.09
N ALA A 47 9.57 3.77 -1.97
CA ALA A 47 8.97 3.45 -0.68
C ALA A 47 9.63 4.26 0.44
N VAL A 48 8.86 4.57 1.47
CA VAL A 48 9.36 5.25 2.68
C VAL A 48 9.64 4.20 3.74
N VAL A 49 10.86 4.15 4.26
CA VAL A 49 11.20 3.26 5.38
C VAL A 49 10.52 3.75 6.65
N THR A 50 9.74 2.88 7.28
CA THR A 50 9.01 3.18 8.52
C THR A 50 9.62 2.50 9.73
N GLN A 51 10.23 1.33 9.55
CA GLN A 51 10.96 0.65 10.61
C GLN A 51 12.12 -0.18 10.06
N VAL A 52 13.25 -0.11 10.77
CA VAL A 52 14.44 -0.92 10.51
C VAL A 52 14.62 -1.90 11.66
N ASN A 53 14.87 -3.18 11.36
CA ASN A 53 15.20 -4.19 12.37
C ASN A 53 16.06 -5.34 11.79
N LYS A 54 16.44 -6.27 12.67
CA LYS A 54 17.27 -7.44 12.30
C LYS A 54 16.63 -8.41 11.31
N VAL A 55 15.31 -8.40 11.16
CA VAL A 55 14.62 -9.31 10.21
C VAL A 55 14.47 -8.69 8.82
N GLY A 56 14.55 -7.37 8.71
CA GLY A 56 14.47 -6.64 7.45
C GLY A 56 14.04 -5.18 7.59
N LEU A 57 13.40 -4.68 6.55
CA LEU A 57 12.86 -3.32 6.48
C LEU A 57 11.34 -3.37 6.34
N PHE A 58 10.65 -2.60 7.17
CA PHE A 58 9.25 -2.25 6.93
C PHE A 58 9.22 -0.89 6.23
N THR A 59 8.46 -0.84 5.14
CA THR A 59 8.31 0.36 4.31
C THR A 59 6.84 0.58 3.97
N GLU A 60 6.51 1.81 3.59
CA GLU A 60 5.20 2.20 3.09
C GLU A 60 5.30 2.73 1.66
N ILE A 61 4.39 2.26 0.82
CA ILE A 61 4.18 2.73 -0.56
C ILE A 61 2.75 3.27 -0.61
N GLY A 62 2.60 4.55 -0.27
CA GLY A 62 1.28 5.16 -0.04
C GLY A 62 0.50 4.35 1.01
N PRO A 63 -0.67 3.76 0.67
CA PRO A 63 -1.50 3.00 1.62
C PRO A 63 -1.03 1.56 1.85
N MET A 64 0.02 1.10 1.19
CA MET A 64 0.47 -0.28 1.26
C MET A 64 1.73 -0.43 2.12
N SER A 65 1.68 -1.32 3.11
CA SER A 65 2.88 -1.79 3.81
C SER A 65 3.62 -2.83 2.97
N CYS A 66 4.93 -2.68 2.85
CA CYS A 66 5.83 -3.60 2.17
C CYS A 66 6.97 -4.01 3.11
N PHE A 67 7.24 -5.31 3.17
CA PHE A 67 8.32 -5.88 3.96
C PHE A 67 9.43 -6.39 3.04
N ILE A 68 10.65 -5.91 3.27
CA ILE A 68 11.85 -6.39 2.59
C ILE A 68 12.62 -7.25 3.58
N SER A 69 12.63 -8.56 3.37
CA SER A 69 13.38 -9.51 4.21
C SER A 69 14.88 -9.27 4.11
N ARG A 70 15.63 -9.46 5.22
CA ARG A 70 17.10 -9.47 5.24
C ARG A 70 17.71 -10.35 4.15
N HIS A 71 17.07 -11.46 3.79
CA HIS A 71 17.53 -12.38 2.74
C HIS A 71 17.39 -11.81 1.32
N SER A 72 16.62 -10.73 1.16
CA SER A 72 16.44 -10.01 -0.10
C SER A 72 17.25 -8.70 -0.15
N ILE A 73 17.95 -8.36 0.93
CA ILE A 73 18.86 -7.22 1.02
C ILE A 73 20.27 -7.73 0.67
N PRO A 74 21.08 -6.96 -0.09
CA PRO A 74 22.47 -7.33 -0.39
C PRO A 74 23.29 -7.71 0.85
N SER A 75 24.30 -8.56 0.68
CA SER A 75 25.13 -9.08 1.77
C SER A 75 25.89 -7.98 2.51
N GLU A 76 26.29 -6.94 1.78
CA GLU A 76 27.16 -5.85 2.24
C GLU A 76 26.45 -4.87 3.18
N MET A 77 25.11 -4.90 3.19
CA MET A 77 24.30 -4.06 4.08
C MET A 77 24.02 -4.81 5.39
N GLU A 78 24.65 -4.37 6.46
CA GLU A 78 24.53 -4.98 7.79
C GLU A 78 23.62 -4.17 8.71
N PHE A 79 22.82 -4.87 9.51
CA PHE A 79 21.95 -4.23 10.50
C PHE A 79 22.77 -3.79 11.71
N ASP A 80 22.76 -2.49 11.99
CA ASP A 80 23.38 -1.89 13.17
C ASP A 80 22.30 -1.46 14.18
N PRO A 81 22.11 -2.20 15.28
CA PRO A 81 21.18 -1.80 16.35
C PRO A 81 21.73 -0.71 17.26
N ASN A 82 23.04 -0.46 17.23
CA ASN A 82 23.72 0.50 18.11
C ASN A 82 23.79 1.90 17.50
N SER A 83 23.63 2.02 16.18
CA SER A 83 23.39 3.30 15.51
C SER A 83 22.13 3.98 16.07
N ASN A 84 22.15 5.32 16.11
CA ASN A 84 21.01 6.13 16.54
C ASN A 84 20.59 7.09 15.42
N PRO A 85 19.60 6.73 14.58
CA PRO A 85 18.69 5.57 14.71
C PRO A 85 19.29 4.24 14.21
N PRO A 86 18.71 3.08 14.59
CA PRO A 86 19.06 1.78 14.03
C PRO A 86 18.92 1.77 12.51
N CYS A 87 19.91 1.22 11.81
CA CYS A 87 19.99 1.33 10.35
C CYS A 87 20.56 0.06 9.69
N TYR A 88 20.48 0.02 8.36
CA TYR A 88 21.34 -0.84 7.55
C TYR A 88 22.41 0.03 6.91
N LYS A 89 23.68 -0.36 7.02
CA LYS A 89 24.82 0.37 6.44
C LYS A 89 25.90 -0.60 5.95
N THR A 90 26.83 -0.10 5.16
CA THR A 90 28.00 -0.88 4.75
C THR A 90 29.06 -0.88 5.85
N VAL A 91 30.01 -1.83 5.79
CA VAL A 91 31.09 -1.95 6.78
C VAL A 91 32.04 -0.75 6.74
N ASP A 92 32.15 -0.10 5.59
CA ASP A 92 33.06 1.03 5.35
C ASP A 92 32.48 2.38 5.83
N GLU A 93 31.23 2.40 6.34
CA GLU A 93 30.52 3.55 6.91
C GLU A 93 30.32 3.43 8.43
#